data_AF-A0A7X6SP37-F1
#
_entry.id   AF-A0A7X6SP37-F1
#
_cell.length_a   1.000
_cell.length_b   1.000
_cell.length_c   1.000
_cell.angle_alpha   90.00
_cell.angle_beta   90.00
_cell.angle_gamma   90.00
#
_symmetry.space_group_name_H-M   'P 1'
#
loop_
_entity.id
_entity.type
_entity.pdbx_description
1 polymer ?
#
loop_
_entity_poly.entity_id
_entity_poly.type
_entity_poly.pdbx_seq_one_letter_code
_entity_poly.pdbx_strand_id
1 'polypeptide(L)'
;MHFLLSLLFVVVNIALAMFLAYLSKWVLFNPKPKKFLGWHIPLTPGFIVSKRNQIFARIYDTLQDYLNQAENPDLREGYLYEWEEQVRLSALEQVSFIDKVPLLPAGCKRKIKNAMANSAKNTVSFILRRTVPQLMEKFQLEHKLEQLDAKISSEVIYGYFRQYIYKPLLIAAAVAGLLIGVINMVLYLILV
;
A
#
# COMPACT_ATOMS: atom_id res chain seq x y z
N MET A 1 21.21 -47.52 -1.63
CA MET A 1 21.13 -46.65 -0.44
C MET A 1 21.27 -45.16 -0.78
N HIS A 2 22.24 -44.76 -1.60
CA HIS A 2 22.50 -43.34 -1.93
C HIS A 2 21.33 -42.60 -2.59
N PHE A 3 20.54 -43.26 -3.44
CA PHE A 3 19.32 -42.67 -4.04
C PHE A 3 18.21 -42.38 -3.01
N LEU A 4 18.06 -43.25 -2.01
CA LEU A 4 17.06 -43.07 -0.94
C LEU A 4 17.48 -41.93 -0.01
N LEU A 5 18.79 -41.78 0.24
CA LEU A 5 19.35 -40.65 0.96
C LEU A 5 19.21 -39.35 0.17
N SER A 6 19.32 -39.39 -1.15
CA SER A 6 19.21 -38.19 -1.98
C SER A 6 17.76 -37.68 -2.08
N LEU A 7 16.76 -38.56 -1.99
CA LEU A 7 15.35 -38.20 -1.88
C LEU A 7 15.05 -37.36 -0.62
N LEU A 8 15.81 -37.57 0.46
CA LEU A 8 15.70 -36.79 1.70
C LEU A 8 15.93 -35.30 1.45
N PHE A 9 16.84 -34.92 0.53
CA PHE A 9 17.09 -33.52 0.21
C PHE A 9 15.84 -32.85 -0.38
N VAL A 10 15.07 -33.56 -1.20
CA VAL A 10 13.82 -33.02 -1.76
C VAL A 10 12.81 -32.76 -0.64
N VAL A 11 12.62 -33.73 0.26
CA VAL A 11 11.67 -33.60 1.37
C VAL A 11 12.08 -32.47 2.32
N VAL A 12 13.36 -32.38 2.69
CA VAL A 12 13.88 -31.35 3.60
C VAL A 12 13.75 -29.95 2.99
N ASN A 13 14.04 -29.77 1.69
CA ASN A 13 13.95 -28.46 1.04
C ASN A 13 12.49 -27.99 0.91
N ILE A 14 11.56 -28.89 0.59
CA ILE A 14 10.12 -28.57 0.60
C ILE A 14 9.67 -28.20 2.01
N ALA A 15 10.05 -28.99 3.03
CA ALA A 15 9.70 -28.72 4.41
C ALA A 15 10.27 -27.36 4.89
N LEU A 16 11.51 -27.04 4.54
CA LEU A 16 12.16 -25.77 4.86
C LEU A 16 11.45 -24.59 4.20
N ALA A 17 11.14 -24.68 2.90
CA ALA A 17 10.45 -23.61 2.17
C ALA A 17 9.03 -23.38 2.72
N MET A 18 8.30 -24.45 3.02
CA MET A 18 6.98 -24.38 3.65
C MET A 18 7.05 -23.81 5.07
N PHE A 19 8.09 -24.16 5.84
CA PHE A 19 8.34 -23.59 7.16
C PHE A 19 8.62 -22.08 7.11
N LEU A 20 9.41 -21.61 6.15
CA LEU A 20 9.65 -20.18 5.93
C LEU A 20 8.37 -19.43 5.55
N ALA A 21 7.56 -20.00 4.65
CA ALA A 21 6.26 -19.44 4.31
C ALA A 21 5.34 -19.39 5.54
N TYR A 22 5.31 -20.43 6.36
CA TYR A 22 4.56 -20.43 7.63
C TYR A 22 5.07 -19.34 8.60
N LEU A 23 6.38 -19.19 8.73
CA LEU A 23 6.98 -18.15 9.58
C LEU A 23 6.56 -16.74 9.14
N SER A 24 6.47 -16.48 7.83
CA SER A 24 6.02 -15.17 7.34
C SER A 24 4.62 -14.81 7.85
N LYS A 25 3.67 -15.74 7.78
CA LYS A 25 2.32 -15.58 8.34
C LYS A 25 2.39 -15.38 9.84
N TRP A 26 3.22 -16.17 10.52
CA TRP A 26 3.35 -16.11 11.97
C TRP A 26 3.88 -14.75 12.44
N VAL A 27 4.94 -14.23 11.82
CA VAL A 27 5.52 -12.91 12.10
C VAL A 27 4.54 -11.76 11.82
N LEU A 28 3.71 -11.89 10.78
CA LEU A 28 2.78 -10.82 10.41
C LEU A 28 1.51 -10.78 11.29
N PHE A 29 0.95 -11.95 11.63
CA PHE A 29 -0.41 -12.06 12.19
C PHE A 29 -0.49 -12.73 13.56
N ASN A 30 0.62 -12.98 14.27
CA ASN A 30 0.55 -13.60 15.59
C ASN A 30 -0.25 -12.71 16.59
N PRO A 31 -1.38 -13.21 17.16
CA PRO A 31 -2.32 -12.38 17.90
C PRO A 31 -1.88 -11.99 19.31
N LYS A 32 -0.92 -12.70 19.93
CA LYS A 32 -0.50 -12.44 21.31
C LYS A 32 1.03 -12.43 21.43
N PRO A 33 1.60 -11.55 22.29
CA PRO A 33 2.99 -11.67 22.70
C PRO A 33 3.18 -13.04 23.34
N LYS A 34 4.05 -13.86 22.76
CA LYS A 34 4.36 -15.19 23.29
C LYS A 34 5.68 -15.11 24.04
N LYS A 35 5.69 -15.70 25.24
CA LYS A 35 6.91 -15.92 26.01
C LYS A 35 7.28 -17.39 25.86
N PHE A 36 8.54 -17.66 25.55
CA PHE A 36 9.10 -19.00 25.61
C PHE A 36 10.17 -19.00 26.70
N LEU A 37 10.01 -19.85 27.72
CA LEU A 37 10.96 -19.95 28.84
C LEU A 37 11.23 -18.60 29.56
N GLY A 38 10.23 -17.73 29.67
CA GLY A 38 10.35 -16.41 30.29
C GLY A 38 10.95 -15.32 29.39
N TRP A 39 11.51 -15.69 28.23
CA TRP A 39 12.05 -14.76 27.25
C TRP A 39 10.96 -14.34 26.26
N HIS A 40 10.90 -13.04 25.94
CA HIS A 40 9.98 -12.53 24.94
C HIS A 40 10.46 -12.97 23.56
N ILE A 41 9.58 -13.59 22.78
CA ILE A 41 9.91 -13.92 21.40
C ILE A 41 9.87 -12.62 20.59
N PRO A 42 10.98 -12.24 19.93
CA PRO A 42 11.00 -11.04 19.09
C PRO A 42 9.92 -11.16 18.00
N LEU A 43 9.33 -10.02 17.61
CA LEU A 43 8.25 -9.95 16.61
C LEU A 43 6.91 -10.58 17.05
N THR A 44 6.65 -10.64 18.36
CA THR A 44 5.32 -10.97 18.92
C THR A 44 4.82 -9.85 19.85
N PRO A 45 3.59 -9.32 19.70
CA PRO A 45 2.58 -9.67 18.68
C PRO A 45 3.05 -9.33 17.25
N GLY A 46 2.42 -9.95 16.26
CA GLY A 46 2.81 -9.82 14.86
C GLY A 46 2.76 -8.38 14.38
N PHE A 47 3.56 -8.06 13.35
CA PHE A 47 3.78 -6.68 12.92
C PHE A 47 2.47 -5.94 12.59
N ILE A 48 1.58 -6.56 11.80
CA ILE A 48 0.30 -5.98 11.39
C ILE A 48 -0.60 -5.75 12.60
N VAL A 49 -0.63 -6.68 13.56
CA VAL A 49 -1.43 -6.57 14.78
C VAL A 49 -0.91 -5.44 15.67
N SER A 50 0.41 -5.35 15.85
CA SER A 50 1.05 -4.35 16.72
C SER A 50 0.93 -2.91 16.19
N LYS A 51 1.01 -2.74 14.86
CA LYS A 51 0.99 -1.44 14.20
C LYS A 51 -0.41 -1.03 13.74
N ARG A 52 -1.40 -1.91 13.84
CA ARG A 52 -2.79 -1.64 13.42
C ARG A 52 -3.28 -0.30 13.94
N ASN A 53 -3.32 -0.13 15.25
CA ASN A 53 -3.87 1.09 15.86
C ASN A 53 -3.10 2.34 15.42
N GLN A 54 -1.77 2.23 15.24
CA GLN A 54 -0.96 3.34 14.74
C GLN A 54 -1.28 3.69 13.28
N ILE A 55 -1.55 2.70 12.44
CA ILE A 55 -1.93 2.90 11.05
C ILE A 55 -3.31 3.54 10.97
N PHE A 56 -4.30 3.02 11.71
CA PHE A 56 -5.65 3.58 11.71
C PHE A 56 -5.69 5.00 12.29
N ALA A 57 -4.95 5.26 13.37
CA ALA A 57 -4.81 6.62 13.91
C ALA A 57 -4.26 7.57 12.84
N ARG A 58 -3.17 7.20 12.16
CA ARG A 58 -2.62 8.03 11.07
C ARG A 58 -3.60 8.24 9.91
N ILE A 59 -4.36 7.21 9.52
CA ILE A 59 -5.36 7.33 8.46
C ILE A 59 -6.44 8.32 8.88
N TYR A 60 -6.92 8.20 10.12
CA TYR A 60 -7.92 9.10 10.68
C TYR A 60 -7.39 10.53 10.77
N ASP A 61 -6.19 10.74 11.32
CA ASP A 61 -5.54 12.05 11.42
C ASP A 61 -5.37 12.67 10.03
N THR A 62 -4.91 11.89 9.04
CA THR A 62 -4.73 12.37 7.66
C THR A 62 -6.06 12.75 7.00
N LEU A 63 -7.11 11.97 7.25
CA LEU A 63 -8.46 12.24 6.75
C LEU A 63 -9.05 13.50 7.40
N GLN A 64 -8.87 13.66 8.71
CA GLN A 64 -9.31 14.84 9.44
C GLN A 64 -8.57 16.08 8.92
N ASP A 65 -7.25 15.99 8.76
CA ASP A 65 -6.44 17.06 8.16
C ASP A 65 -6.89 17.38 6.73
N TYR A 66 -7.31 16.38 5.96
CA TYR A 66 -7.87 16.57 4.61
C TYR A 66 -9.13 17.41 4.64
N LEU A 67 -10.08 17.01 5.50
CA LEU A 67 -11.36 17.68 5.66
C LEU A 67 -11.17 19.12 6.15
N ASN A 68 -10.30 19.31 7.13
CA ASN A 68 -9.94 20.63 7.65
C ASN A 68 -9.34 21.53 6.56
N GLN A 69 -8.44 21.00 5.73
CA GLN A 69 -7.89 21.73 4.59
C GLN A 69 -8.97 22.01 3.54
N ALA A 70 -9.85 21.07 3.25
CA ALA A 70 -10.93 21.24 2.28
C ALA A 70 -11.93 22.34 2.71
N GLU A 71 -12.26 22.42 3.99
CA GLU A 71 -13.18 23.41 4.56
C GLU A 71 -12.60 24.84 4.56
N ASN A 72 -11.27 24.96 4.62
CA ASN A 72 -10.57 26.25 4.69
C ASN A 72 -9.79 26.56 3.39
N PRO A 73 -10.47 27.04 2.32
CA PRO A 73 -9.86 27.30 1.02
C PRO A 73 -8.83 28.44 1.01
N ASP A 74 -8.86 29.32 2.02
CA ASP A 74 -7.91 30.43 2.14
C ASP A 74 -6.53 29.99 2.66
N LEU A 75 -6.42 28.76 3.18
CA LEU A 75 -5.14 28.19 3.60
C LEU A 75 -4.25 27.93 2.37
N ARG A 76 -3.12 28.63 2.32
CA ARG A 76 -2.08 28.49 1.28
C ARG A 76 -0.98 27.52 1.71
N GLU A 77 -1.35 26.52 2.48
CA GLU A 77 -0.45 25.54 3.07
C GLU A 77 -1.11 24.17 3.07
N GLY A 78 -0.28 23.13 3.18
CA GLY A 78 -0.73 21.74 3.13
C GLY A 78 -0.76 21.13 1.73
N TYR A 79 -0.91 19.81 1.71
CA TYR A 79 -0.79 19.01 0.48
C TYR A 79 -1.93 19.28 -0.51
N LEU A 80 -3.10 19.74 -0.05
CA LEU A 80 -4.25 20.00 -0.92
C LEU A 80 -4.00 21.25 -1.77
N TYR A 81 -3.41 22.28 -1.18
CA TYR A 81 -2.94 23.47 -1.89
C TYR A 81 -1.80 23.13 -2.85
N GLU A 82 -0.83 22.31 -2.41
CA GLU A 82 0.29 21.86 -3.26
C GLU A 82 -0.20 21.12 -4.50
N TRP A 83 -1.18 20.23 -4.36
CA TRP A 83 -1.77 19.50 -5.48
C TRP A 83 -2.50 20.42 -6.46
N GLU A 84 -3.29 21.38 -5.96
CA GLU A 84 -3.95 22.39 -6.79
C GLU A 84 -2.93 23.22 -7.58
N GLU A 85 -1.81 23.58 -6.95
CA GLU A 85 -0.75 24.33 -7.58
C GLU A 85 0.03 23.50 -8.60
N GLN A 86 0.29 22.22 -8.30
CA GLN A 86 0.90 21.28 -9.24
C GLN A 86 0.02 21.09 -10.49
N VAL A 87 -1.30 21.02 -10.33
CA VAL A 87 -2.25 20.99 -11.46
C VAL A 87 -2.16 22.27 -12.28
N ARG A 88 -2.07 23.44 -11.63
CA ARG A 88 -1.90 24.72 -12.33
C ARG A 88 -0.61 24.75 -13.14
N LEU A 89 0.50 24.28 -12.57
CA LEU A 89 1.80 24.21 -13.24
C LEU A 89 1.77 23.24 -14.43
N SER A 90 1.17 22.07 -14.24
CA SER A 90 1.01 21.05 -15.29
C SER A 90 0.14 21.57 -16.44
N ALA A 91 -0.95 22.29 -16.12
CA ALA A 91 -1.79 22.93 -17.11
C ALA A 91 -1.06 24.06 -17.86
N LEU A 92 -0.24 24.86 -17.17
CA LEU A 92 0.59 25.89 -17.82
C LEU A 92 1.59 25.30 -18.81
N GLU A 93 2.22 24.18 -18.45
CA GLU A 93 3.17 23.47 -19.30
C GLU A 93 2.47 22.92 -20.54
N GLN A 94 1.30 22.30 -20.37
CA GLN A 94 0.51 21.78 -21.50
C GLN A 94 0.04 22.89 -22.43
N VAL A 95 -0.24 24.09 -21.93
CA VAL A 95 -0.72 25.24 -22.73
C VAL A 95 0.46 26.10 -23.26
N SER A 96 1.71 25.70 -23.03
CA SER A 96 2.90 26.40 -23.54
C SER A 96 2.98 26.47 -25.08
N PHE A 97 2.28 25.60 -25.81
CA PHE A 97 2.19 25.68 -27.27
C PHE A 97 1.62 27.02 -27.77
N ILE A 98 0.82 27.72 -26.95
CA ILE A 98 0.26 29.04 -27.29
C ILE A 98 1.36 30.09 -27.49
N ASP A 99 2.53 29.89 -26.87
CA ASP A 99 3.67 30.81 -27.03
C ASP A 99 4.18 30.82 -28.48
N LYS A 100 4.03 29.71 -29.20
CA LYS A 100 4.46 29.52 -30.60
C LYS A 100 3.54 30.16 -31.65
N VAL A 101 2.38 30.69 -31.25
CA VAL A 101 1.42 31.29 -32.20
C VAL A 101 1.91 32.69 -32.64
N PRO A 102 2.22 32.92 -33.94
CA PRO A 102 2.86 34.16 -34.39
C PRO A 102 1.95 35.40 -34.35
N LEU A 103 0.64 35.23 -34.46
CA LEU A 103 -0.33 36.34 -34.56
C LEU A 103 -0.86 36.87 -33.21
N LEU A 104 -0.47 36.29 -32.08
CA LEU A 104 -0.99 36.68 -30.77
C LEU A 104 -0.02 37.61 -30.01
N PRO A 105 -0.45 38.79 -29.55
CA PRO A 105 0.38 39.66 -28.71
C PRO A 105 0.68 39.00 -27.36
N ALA A 106 1.89 39.25 -26.83
CA ALA A 106 2.40 38.59 -25.62
C ALA A 106 1.47 38.70 -24.40
N GLY A 107 0.78 39.84 -24.24
CA GLY A 107 -0.21 40.05 -23.18
C GLY A 107 -1.42 39.13 -23.27
N CYS A 108 -1.93 38.87 -24.49
CA CYS A 108 -3.07 37.97 -24.71
C CYS A 108 -2.65 36.51 -24.50
N LYS A 109 -1.47 36.10 -24.97
CA LYS A 109 -0.92 34.76 -24.72
C LYS A 109 -0.86 34.45 -23.23
N ARG A 110 -0.32 35.37 -22.43
CA ARG A 110 -0.21 35.20 -20.97
C ARG A 110 -1.57 35.16 -20.27
N LYS A 111 -2.53 36.00 -20.71
CA LYS A 111 -3.90 35.97 -20.19
C LYS A 111 -4.59 34.64 -20.46
N ILE A 112 -4.48 34.10 -21.68
CA ILE A 112 -5.10 32.82 -22.05
C ILE A 112 -4.48 31.66 -21.28
N LYS A 113 -3.14 31.60 -21.20
CA LYS A 113 -2.41 30.59 -20.41
C LYS A 113 -2.84 30.61 -18.94
N ASN A 114 -2.86 31.79 -18.33
CA ASN A 114 -3.26 31.93 -16.93
C ASN A 114 -4.74 31.61 -16.73
N ALA A 115 -5.62 32.00 -17.65
CA ALA A 115 -7.05 31.67 -17.56
C ALA A 115 -7.29 30.16 -17.64
N MET A 116 -6.64 29.45 -18.57
CA MET A 116 -6.74 28.00 -18.69
C MET A 116 -6.17 27.29 -17.46
N ALA A 117 -4.97 27.69 -17.00
CA ALA A 117 -4.33 27.08 -15.84
C ALA A 117 -5.13 27.33 -14.55
N ASN A 118 -5.64 28.55 -14.36
CA ASN A 118 -6.49 28.87 -13.21
C ASN A 118 -7.84 28.16 -13.29
N SER A 119 -8.42 27.99 -14.49
CA SER A 119 -9.64 27.21 -14.65
C SER A 119 -9.42 25.74 -14.30
N ALA A 120 -8.31 25.13 -14.74
CA ALA A 120 -7.96 23.76 -14.40
C ALA A 120 -7.77 23.59 -12.89
N LYS A 121 -7.02 24.51 -12.26
CA LYS A 121 -6.87 24.58 -10.80
C LYS A 121 -8.23 24.68 -10.09
N ASN A 122 -9.10 25.60 -10.52
CA ASN A 122 -10.41 25.81 -9.90
C ASN A 122 -11.33 24.60 -10.04
N THR A 123 -11.32 23.92 -11.19
CA THR A 123 -12.11 22.69 -11.39
C THR A 123 -11.62 21.59 -10.44
N VAL A 124 -10.31 21.37 -10.36
CA VAL A 124 -9.75 20.37 -9.44
C VAL A 124 -10.00 20.75 -7.99
N SER A 125 -9.84 22.03 -7.64
CA SER A 125 -10.14 22.56 -6.31
C SER A 125 -11.60 22.29 -5.92
N PHE A 126 -12.54 22.53 -6.83
CA PHE A 126 -13.95 22.20 -6.61
C PHE A 126 -14.17 20.70 -6.38
N ILE A 127 -13.52 19.83 -7.16
CA ILE A 127 -13.63 18.39 -6.99
C ILE A 127 -13.04 17.95 -5.64
N LEU A 128 -11.82 18.37 -5.33
CA LEU A 128 -11.11 17.96 -4.12
C LEU A 128 -11.74 18.56 -2.85
N ARG A 129 -12.12 19.83 -2.86
CA ARG A 129 -12.62 20.51 -1.65
C ARG A 129 -14.12 20.39 -1.44
N ARG A 130 -14.89 20.01 -2.47
CA ARG A 130 -16.35 19.90 -2.38
C ARG A 130 -16.84 18.50 -2.71
N THR A 131 -16.52 17.99 -3.90
CA THR A 131 -17.05 16.69 -4.34
C THR A 131 -16.53 15.55 -3.49
N VAL A 132 -15.22 15.52 -3.19
CA VAL A 132 -14.62 14.46 -2.38
C VAL A 132 -15.20 14.47 -0.95
N PRO A 133 -15.19 15.58 -0.18
CA PRO A 133 -15.85 15.64 1.13
C PRO A 133 -17.31 15.21 1.12
N GLN A 134 -18.10 15.69 0.15
CA GLN A 134 -19.51 15.30 0.03
C GLN A 134 -19.70 13.79 -0.23
N LEU A 135 -18.83 13.18 -1.03
CA LEU A 135 -18.84 11.73 -1.22
C LEU A 135 -18.46 11.02 0.10
N MET A 136 -17.45 11.49 0.81
CA MET A 136 -17.02 10.89 2.09
C MET A 136 -18.14 10.95 3.13
N GLU A 137 -18.83 12.09 3.24
CA GLU A 137 -19.99 12.27 4.11
C GLU A 137 -21.17 11.37 3.69
N LYS A 138 -21.50 11.35 2.39
CA LYS A 138 -22.59 10.52 1.84
C LYS A 138 -22.35 9.02 2.04
N PHE A 139 -21.11 8.57 1.90
CA PHE A 139 -20.73 7.18 2.18
C PHE A 139 -20.55 6.92 3.68
N GLN A 140 -20.72 7.94 4.53
CA GLN A 140 -20.50 7.91 5.97
C GLN A 140 -19.12 7.34 6.29
N LEU A 141 -18.10 7.73 5.53
CA LEU A 141 -16.77 7.13 5.65
C LEU A 141 -16.18 7.32 7.04
N GLU A 142 -16.46 8.42 7.74
CA GLU A 142 -16.05 8.58 9.16
C GLU A 142 -16.70 7.53 10.05
N HIS A 143 -18.02 7.38 9.99
CA HIS A 143 -18.74 6.39 10.80
C HIS A 143 -18.42 4.96 10.38
N LYS A 144 -18.21 4.73 9.08
CA LYS A 144 -17.73 3.45 8.56
C LYS A 144 -16.29 3.21 8.98
N LEU A 145 -15.42 4.21 9.06
CA LEU A 145 -14.02 4.07 9.52
C LEU A 145 -13.96 3.76 11.00
N GLU A 146 -14.82 4.38 11.81
CA GLU A 146 -14.99 4.07 13.23
C GLU A 146 -15.57 2.65 13.43
N GLN A 147 -16.58 2.28 12.63
CA GLN A 147 -17.09 0.91 12.59
C GLN A 147 -16.10 -0.09 11.98
N LEU A 148 -15.23 0.33 11.04
CA LEU A 148 -14.15 -0.46 10.45
C LEU A 148 -13.01 -0.60 11.45
N ASP A 149 -12.74 0.35 12.32
CA ASP A 149 -11.80 0.16 13.42
C ASP A 149 -12.32 -0.90 14.40
N ALA A 150 -13.64 -1.00 14.55
CA ALA A 150 -14.29 -2.07 15.32
C ALA A 150 -14.43 -3.41 14.55
N LYS A 151 -14.66 -3.41 13.22
CA LYS A 151 -14.98 -4.59 12.39
C LYS A 151 -13.90 -5.05 11.42
N ILE A 152 -12.89 -4.25 11.11
CA ILE A 152 -11.60 -4.75 10.60
C ILE A 152 -10.90 -5.38 11.80
N SER A 153 -11.52 -6.47 12.28
CA SER A 153 -10.83 -7.42 13.12
C SER A 153 -9.60 -7.87 12.33
N SER A 154 -8.53 -8.21 13.04
CA SER A 154 -7.37 -8.87 12.43
C SER A 154 -7.79 -10.03 11.50
N GLU A 155 -8.98 -10.59 11.69
CA GLU A 155 -9.57 -11.67 10.90
C GLU A 155 -9.95 -11.26 9.47
N VAL A 156 -10.39 -10.02 9.21
CA VAL A 156 -10.70 -9.57 7.83
C VAL A 156 -9.41 -9.41 7.04
N ILE A 157 -8.42 -8.69 7.60
CA ILE A 157 -7.10 -8.52 6.98
C ILE A 157 -6.44 -9.89 6.80
N TYR A 158 -6.54 -10.76 7.80
CA TYR A 158 -6.05 -12.12 7.73
C TYR A 158 -6.79 -12.95 6.66
N GLY A 159 -8.10 -12.75 6.47
CA GLY A 159 -8.89 -13.40 5.42
C GLY A 159 -8.37 -13.06 4.03
N TYR A 160 -8.20 -11.76 3.74
CA TYR A 160 -7.62 -11.30 2.47
C TYR A 160 -6.17 -11.77 2.29
N PHE A 161 -5.34 -11.61 3.33
CA PHE A 161 -3.95 -12.09 3.30
C PHE A 161 -3.90 -13.60 3.04
N ARG A 162 -4.76 -14.39 3.68
CA ARG A 162 -4.79 -15.84 3.52
C ARG A 162 -5.15 -16.23 2.09
N GLN A 163 -6.16 -15.58 1.51
CA GLN A 163 -6.67 -15.92 0.18
C GLN A 163 -5.72 -15.50 -0.93
N TYR A 164 -5.23 -14.26 -0.89
CA TYR A 164 -4.50 -13.67 -2.02
C TYR A 164 -2.99 -13.74 -1.89
N ILE A 165 -2.45 -13.85 -0.67
CA ILE A 165 -1.00 -13.82 -0.44
C ILE A 165 -0.51 -15.16 0.07
N TYR A 166 -1.04 -15.64 1.21
CA TYR A 166 -0.51 -16.83 1.87
C TYR A 166 -0.71 -18.13 1.07
N LYS A 167 -1.90 -18.33 0.48
CA LYS A 167 -2.16 -19.52 -0.35
C LYS A 167 -1.22 -19.58 -1.57
N PRO A 168 -1.13 -18.53 -2.40
CA PRO A 168 -0.14 -18.48 -3.49
C PRO A 168 1.30 -18.60 -3.00
N LEU A 169 1.66 -17.97 -1.87
CA LEU A 169 2.99 -18.06 -1.28
C LEU A 169 3.35 -19.50 -0.88
N LEU A 170 2.42 -20.26 -0.29
CA LEU A 170 2.65 -21.67 0.03
C LEU A 170 2.88 -22.50 -1.23
N ILE A 171 2.10 -22.27 -2.29
CA ILE A 171 2.28 -22.96 -3.57
C ILE A 171 3.64 -22.60 -4.16
N ALA A 172 4.00 -21.31 -4.19
CA ALA A 172 5.28 -20.85 -4.68
C ALA A 172 6.45 -21.42 -3.86
N ALA A 173 6.33 -21.44 -2.53
CA ALA A 173 7.34 -22.01 -1.65
C ALA A 173 7.50 -23.52 -1.84
N ALA A 174 6.39 -24.27 -2.00
CA ALA A 174 6.45 -25.69 -2.28
C ALA A 174 7.13 -25.99 -3.63
N VAL A 175 6.80 -25.23 -4.68
CA VAL A 175 7.42 -25.34 -6.00
C VAL A 175 8.91 -24.99 -5.94
N ALA A 176 9.27 -23.88 -5.28
CA ALA A 176 10.65 -23.47 -5.12
C ALA A 176 11.46 -24.51 -4.31
N GLY A 177 10.90 -25.01 -3.20
CA GLY A 177 11.52 -26.05 -2.37
C GLY A 177 11.71 -27.36 -3.12
N LEU A 178 10.77 -27.73 -4.00
CA LEU A 178 10.91 -28.90 -4.87
C LEU A 178 12.05 -28.70 -5.87
N LEU A 179 12.08 -27.57 -6.59
CA LEU A 179 13.12 -27.28 -7.59
C LEU A 179 14.52 -27.29 -6.95
N ILE A 180 14.69 -26.60 -5.83
CA ILE A 180 15.94 -26.59 -5.05
C ILE A 180 16.29 -28.00 -4.57
N GLY A 181 15.30 -28.74 -4.09
CA GLY A 181 15.45 -30.12 -3.66
C GLY A 181 15.96 -31.04 -4.76
N VAL A 182 15.41 -30.93 -5.97
CA VAL A 182 15.83 -31.72 -7.14
C VAL A 182 17.24 -31.34 -7.57
N ILE A 183 17.58 -30.04 -7.59
CA ILE A 183 18.94 -29.58 -7.89
C ILE A 183 19.94 -30.17 -6.89
N ASN A 184 19.65 -30.08 -5.59
CA ASN A 184 20.49 -30.64 -4.53
C ASN A 184 20.63 -32.15 -4.63
N MET A 185 19.54 -32.85 -4.99
CA MET A 185 19.57 -34.30 -5.22
C MET A 185 20.49 -34.67 -6.39
N VAL A 186 20.40 -33.95 -7.52
CA VAL A 186 21.25 -34.17 -8.71
C VAL A 186 22.71 -33.88 -8.38
N LEU A 187 23.00 -32.76 -7.70
CA LEU A 187 24.36 -32.42 -7.27
C LEU A 187 24.97 -33.50 -6.36
N TYR A 188 24.18 -33.99 -5.39
CA TYR A 188 24.63 -35.05 -4.50
C TYR A 188 24.94 -36.35 -5.24
N LEU A 189 24.13 -36.72 -6.24
CA LEU A 189 24.35 -37.91 -7.06
C LEU A 189 25.54 -37.78 -8.03
N ILE A 190 25.98 -36.57 -8.38
CA ILE A 190 27.18 -36.33 -9.20
C ILE A 190 28.45 -36.38 -8.33
N LEU A 191 28.35 -35.93 -7.07
CA LEU A 191 29.48 -35.85 -6.13
C LEU A 191 29.82 -37.18 -5.44
N VAL A 192 28.90 -38.15 -5.43
CA VAL A 192 29.03 -39.47 -4.79
C VAL A 192 29.06 -40.55 -5.84
#